data_AF-A0A961UVF6-F1
#
_entry.id   AF-A0A961UVF6-F1
#
_cell.length_a   1.000
_cell.length_b   1.000
_cell.length_c   1.000
_cell.angle_alpha   90.00
_cell.angle_beta   90.00
_cell.angle_gamma   90.00
#
_symmetry.space_group_name_H-M   'P 1'
#
loop_
_entity.id
_entity.type
_entity.pdbx_description
1 polymer ?
#
loop_
_entity_poly.entity_id
_entity_poly.type
_entity_poly.pdbx_seq_one_letter_code
_entity_poly.pdbx_strand_id
1 'polypeptide(L)'
;MARGPEAFNDLMRALDAALAGDWERVHPIVQAHEGDPLANWLHALHHKLEGDASNARYWYAKSPMDYERFPDPKAELRAIHHALVHED
;
A
#
# COMPACT_ATOMS: atom_id res chain seq x y z
N MET A 1 16.55 3.98 -6.43
CA MET A 1 16.81 2.83 -7.31
C MET A 1 15.46 2.28 -7.71
N ALA A 2 15.26 1.96 -8.99
CA ALA A 2 14.00 1.37 -9.46
C ALA A 2 13.70 0.06 -8.71
N ARG A 3 12.42 -0.24 -8.48
CA ARG A 3 12.01 -1.46 -7.76
C ARG A 3 12.45 -2.70 -8.53
N GLY A 4 13.01 -3.68 -7.82
CA GLY A 4 13.39 -4.96 -8.44
C GLY A 4 12.17 -5.76 -8.91
N PRO A 5 12.31 -6.68 -9.88
CA PRO A 5 11.19 -7.44 -10.42
C PRO A 5 10.38 -8.23 -9.39
N GLU A 6 11.04 -8.78 -8.37
CA GLU A 6 10.37 -9.50 -7.28
C GLU A 6 9.45 -8.58 -6.47
N ALA A 7 9.98 -7.47 -5.96
CA ALA A 7 9.20 -6.48 -5.23
C ALA A 7 8.07 -5.89 -6.08
N PHE A 8 8.31 -5.64 -7.37
CA PHE A 8 7.25 -5.19 -8.27
C PHE A 8 6.11 -6.21 -8.38
N ASN A 9 6.44 -7.47 -8.65
CA ASN A 9 5.45 -8.55 -8.79
C ASN A 9 4.68 -8.78 -7.49
N ASP A 10 5.35 -8.72 -6.34
CA ASP A 10 4.70 -8.87 -5.05
C ASP A 10 3.75 -7.72 -4.74
N LEU A 11 4.14 -6.47 -5.00
CA LEU A 11 3.23 -5.33 -4.81
C LEU A 11 2.05 -5.36 -5.78
N MET A 12 2.23 -5.84 -7.01
CA MET A 12 1.11 -6.11 -7.92
C MET A 12 0.17 -7.16 -7.34
N ARG A 13 0.69 -8.28 -6.80
CA ARG A 13 -0.13 -9.31 -6.14
C ARG A 13 -0.87 -8.79 -4.91
N ALA A 14 -0.25 -7.89 -4.14
CA ALA A 14 -0.89 -7.24 -3.00
C ALA A 14 -2.02 -6.30 -3.46
N LEU A 15 -1.81 -5.52 -4.52
CA LEU A 15 -2.85 -4.67 -5.10
C LEU A 15 -4.04 -5.47 -5.64
N ASP A 16 -3.80 -6.57 -6.35
CA ASP A 16 -4.86 -7.45 -6.83
C ASP A 16 -5.70 -8.02 -5.67
N ALA A 17 -5.03 -8.45 -4.59
CA ALA A 17 -5.70 -8.91 -3.38
C ALA A 17 -6.52 -7.79 -2.71
N ALA A 18 -5.96 -6.59 -2.58
CA ALA A 18 -6.65 -5.43 -2.02
C ALA A 18 -7.89 -5.04 -2.83
N LEU A 19 -7.81 -5.07 -4.16
CA LEU A 19 -8.94 -4.82 -5.06
C LEU A 19 -10.05 -5.88 -4.95
N ALA A 20 -9.67 -7.12 -4.65
CA ALA A 20 -10.59 -8.21 -4.34
C ALA A 20 -11.14 -8.16 -2.89
N GLY A 21 -10.61 -7.30 -2.04
CA GLY A 21 -10.95 -7.21 -0.61
C GLY A 21 -10.28 -8.26 0.27
N ASP A 22 -9.29 -8.99 -0.24
CA ASP A 22 -8.53 -10.02 0.48
C ASP A 22 -7.36 -9.40 1.25
N TRP A 23 -7.69 -8.67 2.31
CA TRP A 23 -6.72 -7.94 3.13
C TRP A 23 -5.82 -8.85 3.97
N GLU A 24 -6.27 -10.06 4.30
CA GLU A 24 -5.44 -11.08 4.98
C GLU A 24 -4.24 -11.48 4.13
N ARG A 25 -4.41 -11.48 2.80
CA ARG A 25 -3.31 -11.72 1.85
C ARG A 25 -2.43 -10.50 1.61
N VAL A 26 -2.97 -9.29 1.73
CA VAL A 26 -2.21 -8.04 1.54
C VAL A 26 -1.11 -7.90 2.59
N HIS A 27 -1.49 -8.02 3.86
CA HIS A 27 -0.63 -7.71 5.00
C HIS A 27 0.74 -8.43 4.98
N PRO A 28 0.84 -9.77 4.85
CA PRO A 28 2.14 -10.43 4.84
C PRO A 28 3.02 -10.05 3.65
N ILE A 29 2.42 -9.67 2.51
CA ILE A 29 3.19 -9.23 1.34
C ILE A 29 3.79 -7.86 1.60
N VAL A 30 2.99 -6.89 2.02
CA VAL A 30 3.49 -5.52 2.25
C VAL A 30 4.44 -5.45 3.45
N GLN A 31 4.24 -6.31 4.47
CA GLN A 31 5.16 -6.45 5.60
C GLN A 31 6.54 -6.99 5.17
N ALA A 32 6.60 -7.88 4.18
CA ALA A 32 7.88 -8.38 3.66
C ALA A 32 8.68 -7.30 2.88
N HIS A 33 8.00 -6.25 2.42
CA HIS A 33 8.58 -5.16 1.63
C HIS A 33 8.62 -3.82 2.39
N GLU A 34 8.56 -3.83 3.73
CA GLU A 34 8.70 -2.63 4.55
C GLU A 34 9.97 -1.85 4.21
N GLY A 35 9.84 -0.51 4.17
CA GLY A 35 10.91 0.38 3.73
C GLY A 35 10.80 0.78 2.25
N ASP A 36 10.06 0.02 1.45
CA ASP A 36 9.57 0.51 0.15
C ASP A 36 8.41 1.52 0.38
N PRO A 37 8.47 2.73 -0.19
CA PRO A 37 7.44 3.74 0.02
C PRO A 37 6.02 3.33 -0.41
N LEU A 38 5.86 2.54 -1.47
CA LEU A 38 4.55 2.06 -1.92
C LEU A 38 4.07 0.86 -1.11
N ALA A 39 4.97 -0.03 -0.68
CA ALA A 39 4.62 -1.08 0.28
C ALA A 39 4.10 -0.46 1.58
N ASN A 40 4.82 0.53 2.14
CA ASN A 40 4.40 1.26 3.33
C ASN A 40 3.07 1.97 3.12
N TRP A 41 2.80 2.52 1.93
CA TRP A 41 1.51 3.15 1.62
C TRP A 41 0.36 2.13 1.63
N LEU A 42 0.53 0.98 0.98
CA LEU A 42 -0.48 -0.07 0.97
C LEU A 42 -0.69 -0.68 2.37
N HIS A 43 0.38 -0.79 3.17
CA HIS A 43 0.33 -1.18 4.58
C HIS A 43 -0.46 -0.16 5.42
N ALA A 44 -0.26 1.13 5.18
CA ALA A 44 -1.00 2.19 5.86
C ALA A 44 -2.51 2.12 5.54
N LEU A 45 -2.86 1.89 4.28
CA LEU A 45 -4.25 1.72 3.86
C LEU A 45 -4.90 0.48 4.49
N HIS A 46 -4.16 -0.62 4.60
CA HIS A 46 -4.64 -1.82 5.28
C HIS A 46 -5.11 -1.51 6.72
N HIS A 47 -4.25 -0.90 7.54
CA HIS A 47 -4.62 -0.53 8.91
C HIS A 47 -5.70 0.55 9.00
N LYS A 48 -5.76 1.47 8.03
CA LYS A 48 -6.85 2.46 7.94
C LYS A 48 -8.21 1.77 7.78
N LEU A 49 -8.28 0.69 7.01
CA LEU A 49 -9.51 -0.08 6.80
C LEU A 49 -9.84 -1.01 7.97
N GLU A 50 -8.85 -1.47 8.72
CA GLU A 50 -9.06 -2.19 9.98
C GLU A 50 -9.60 -1.27 11.10
N GLY A 51 -9.49 0.04 10.95
CA GLY A 51 -9.86 1.03 11.96
C GLY A 51 -8.76 1.32 12.98
N ASP A 52 -7.54 0.81 12.77
CA ASP A 52 -6.37 1.16 13.60
C ASP A 52 -5.75 2.47 13.10
N ALA A 53 -6.36 3.58 13.50
CA ALA A 53 -5.91 4.91 13.09
C ALA A 53 -4.47 5.24 13.56
N SER A 54 -4.02 4.70 14.70
CA SER A 54 -2.67 4.98 15.20
C SER A 54 -1.61 4.29 14.33
N ASN A 55 -1.82 3.01 14.03
CA ASN A 55 -0.88 2.23 13.24
C ASN A 55 -0.92 2.65 11.76
N ALA A 56 -2.12 2.94 11.23
CA ALA A 56 -2.25 3.55 9.91
C ALA A 56 -1.41 4.83 9.80
N ARG A 57 -1.54 5.77 10.75
CA ARG A 57 -0.77 7.02 10.76
C ARG A 57 0.74 6.77 10.85
N TYR A 58 1.17 5.78 11.62
CA TYR A 58 2.57 5.37 11.69
C TYR A 58 3.11 4.96 10.31
N TRP A 59 2.36 4.16 9.56
CA TRP A 59 2.75 3.73 8.22
C TRP A 59 2.62 4.83 7.16
N TYR A 60 1.58 5.67 7.23
CA TYR A 60 1.46 6.83 6.33
C TYR A 60 2.66 7.77 6.45
N ALA A 61 3.19 7.99 7.67
CA ALA A 61 4.39 8.79 7.89
C ALA A 61 5.67 8.21 7.23
N LYS A 62 5.65 6.95 6.80
CA LYS A 62 6.72 6.26 6.06
C LYS A 62 6.39 6.07 4.58
N SER A 63 5.29 6.66 4.13
CA SER A 63 4.74 6.56 2.78
C SER A 63 4.79 7.92 2.08
N PRO A 64 4.53 8.00 0.77
CA PRO A 64 4.46 9.28 0.06
C PRO A 64 3.14 10.03 0.26
N MET A 65 2.20 9.51 1.06
CA MET A 65 0.86 10.09 1.24
C MET A 65 0.48 10.30 2.70
N ASP A 66 -0.51 11.18 2.89
CA ASP A 66 -1.10 11.47 4.19
C ASP A 66 -2.39 10.67 4.42
N TYR A 67 -2.64 10.31 5.68
CA TYR A 67 -3.79 9.51 6.11
C TYR A 67 -5.16 10.05 5.60
N GLU A 68 -5.33 11.37 5.55
CA GLU A 68 -6.59 12.02 5.17
C GLU A 68 -6.73 12.28 3.66
N ARG A 69 -5.66 12.08 2.87
CA ARG A 69 -5.62 12.52 1.46
C ARG A 69 -6.68 11.86 0.58
N PHE A 70 -7.01 10.60 0.89
CA PHE A 70 -8.00 9.83 0.15
C PHE A 70 -9.13 9.39 1.08
N PRO A 71 -10.33 9.97 0.98
CA PRO A 71 -11.50 9.49 1.72
C PRO A 71 -12.09 8.21 1.13
N ASP A 72 -11.85 7.93 -0.16
CA ASP A 72 -12.26 6.69 -0.85
C ASP A 72 -11.06 5.72 -0.98
N PRO A 73 -11.08 4.56 -0.30
CA PRO A 73 -10.06 3.53 -0.41
C PRO A 73 -9.85 3.02 -1.84
N LYS A 74 -10.90 2.99 -2.68
CA LYS A 74 -10.76 2.55 -4.08
C LYS A 74 -9.99 3.58 -4.90
N ALA A 75 -10.18 4.87 -4.64
CA ALA A 75 -9.38 5.93 -5.25
C ALA A 75 -7.92 5.85 -4.81
N GLU A 76 -7.69 5.55 -3.53
CA GLU A 76 -6.36 5.36 -2.98
C GLU A 76 -5.63 4.18 -3.64
N LEU A 77 -6.28 3.01 -3.77
CA LEU A 77 -5.70 1.85 -4.48
C LEU A 77 -5.36 2.14 -5.94
N ARG A 78 -6.20 2.91 -6.65
CA ARG A 78 -5.90 3.35 -8.02
C ARG A 78 -4.66 4.23 -8.07
N ALA A 79 -4.46 5.09 -7.08
CA ALA A 79 -3.29 5.96 -7.00
C ALA A 79 -2.01 5.16 -6.69
N ILE A 80 -2.08 4.17 -5.79
CA ILE A 80 -0.97 3.26 -5.51
C ILE A 80 -0.60 2.47 -6.77
N HIS A 81 -1.58 1.90 -7.47
CA HIS A 81 -1.36 1.19 -8.73
C HIS A 81 -0.70 2.09 -9.78
N HIS A 82 -1.20 3.32 -9.96
CA HIS A 82 -0.60 4.27 -10.88
C HIS A 82 0.87 4.56 -10.53
N ALA A 83 1.18 4.78 -9.25
CA ALA A 83 2.54 5.03 -8.79
C ALA A 83 3.46 3.81 -8.95
N LEU A 84 2.92 2.59 -8.85
CA LEU A 84 3.69 1.36 -9.05
C LEU A 84 4.10 1.15 -10.51
N VAL A 85 3.22 1.50 -11.47
CA VAL A 85 3.47 1.24 -12.89
C VAL A 85 4.11 2.42 -13.63
N HIS A 86 4.18 3.60 -13.01
CA HIS A 86 4.81 4.81 -13.56
C HIS A 86 5.86 5.36 -12.59
N GLU A 87 6.85 4.55 -12.20
CA GLU A 87 7.99 5.05 -11.41
C GLU A 87 8.63 6.25 -12.12
N ASP A 88 8.37 7.47 -11.60
CA ASP A 88 9.11 8.70 -11.96
C ASP A 88 10.40 8.81 -11.13
#